data_AF-A0A7V9E9T4-F1
#
_entry.id   AF-A0A7V9E9T4-F1
#
_cell.length_a   1.000
_cell.length_b   1.000
_cell.length_c   1.000
_cell.angle_alpha   90.00
_cell.angle_beta   90.00
_cell.angle_gamma   90.00
#
_symmetry.space_group_name_H-M   'P 1'
#
loop_
_entity.id
_entity.type
_entity.pdbx_description
1 polymer ?
#
loop_
_entity_poly.entity_id
_entity_poly.type
_entity_poly.pdbx_seq_one_letter_code
_entity_poly.pdbx_strand_id
1 'polypeptide(L)'
;MTPRQGVEHECARRGVAAVVSGCVDLLAGKPADDELILALGGPPADWVRTGEPPGPAYWLRVWAARGLLYAWDDSARPAVLRALGDDAWRVREAALKVVARHQLNEASARVDALLDDPSTRVRAAASRTQRALDR
;
A
#
# COMPACT_ATOMS: atom_id res chain seq x y z
N MET A 1 17.51 -7.80 -3.26
CA MET A 1 16.89 -6.82 -2.36
C MET A 1 15.42 -7.18 -2.18
N THR A 2 14.92 -7.30 -0.95
CA THR A 2 13.50 -7.55 -0.68
C THR A 2 12.69 -6.24 -0.78
N PRO A 3 11.35 -6.30 -0.89
CA PRO A 3 10.53 -5.08 -0.89
C PRO A 3 10.72 -4.20 0.34
N ARG A 4 10.88 -4.81 1.52
CA ARG A 4 11.16 -4.08 2.77
C ARG A 4 12.48 -3.32 2.67
N GLN A 5 13.54 -4.01 2.25
CA GLN A 5 14.86 -3.40 2.09
C GLN A 5 14.85 -2.25 1.07
N GLY A 6 14.08 -2.38 -0.02
CA GLY A 6 13.91 -1.31 -1.00
C GLY A 6 13.29 -0.05 -0.39
N VAL A 7 12.21 -0.20 0.38
CA VAL A 7 11.56 0.93 1.07
C VAL A 7 12.46 1.55 2.13
N GLU A 8 13.15 0.73 2.94
CA GLU A 8 14.07 1.21 3.98
C GLU A 8 15.27 1.97 3.38
N HIS A 9 15.84 1.46 2.28
CA HIS A 9 16.90 2.14 1.54
C HIS A 9 16.41 3.49 0.99
N GLU A 10 15.21 3.53 0.44
CA GLU A 10 14.66 4.75 -0.11
C GLU A 10 14.35 5.79 0.96
N CYS A 11 13.86 5.36 2.12
CA CYS A 11 13.71 6.22 3.28
C CYS A 11 15.05 6.79 3.76
N ALA A 12 16.13 6.00 3.72
CA ALA A 12 17.46 6.50 4.08
C ALA A 12 17.97 7.56 3.09
N ARG A 13 17.57 7.47 1.81
CA ARG A 13 18.03 8.39 0.76
C ARG A 13 17.27 9.72 0.73
N ARG A 14 15.93 9.69 0.81
CA ARG A 14 15.08 10.88 0.65
C ARG A 14 14.23 11.24 1.89
N GLY A 15 14.34 10.46 2.96
CA GLY A 15 13.55 10.62 4.18
C GLY A 15 12.19 9.91 4.14
N VAL A 16 11.71 9.48 5.30
CA VAL A 16 10.42 8.78 5.46
C VAL A 16 9.26 9.62 4.95
N ALA A 17 9.22 10.92 5.28
CA ALA A 17 8.14 11.81 4.88
C ALA A 17 7.97 11.90 3.35
N ALA A 18 9.07 11.95 2.59
CA ALA A 18 9.02 11.98 1.13
C ALA A 18 8.52 10.66 0.54
N VAL A 19 8.96 9.52 1.08
CA VAL A 19 8.47 8.19 0.68
C VAL A 19 6.98 8.04 0.98
N VAL A 20 6.54 8.47 2.16
CA VAL A 20 5.13 8.43 2.54
C VAL A 20 4.29 9.31 1.61
N SER A 21 4.71 10.55 1.36
CA SER A 21 4.01 11.46 0.44
C SER A 21 3.84 10.83 -0.95
N GLY A 22 4.90 10.27 -1.51
CA GLY A 22 4.82 9.61 -2.81
C GLY A 22 3.94 8.36 -2.81
N CYS A 23 3.93 7.57 -1.73
CA CYS A 23 3.00 6.45 -1.59
C CYS A 23 1.54 6.92 -1.50
N VAL A 24 1.28 8.02 -0.81
CA VAL A 24 -0.06 8.63 -0.72
C VAL A 24 -0.54 9.09 -2.10
N ASP A 25 0.33 9.74 -2.88
CA ASP A 25 0.01 10.18 -4.23
C ASP A 25 -0.25 8.99 -5.16
N LEU A 26 0.61 7.96 -5.14
CA LEU A 26 0.39 6.74 -5.92
C LEU A 26 -0.92 6.04 -5.55
N LEU A 27 -1.24 5.92 -4.26
CA LEU A 27 -2.54 5.37 -3.81
C LEU A 27 -3.73 6.18 -4.32
N ALA A 28 -3.58 7.50 -4.47
CA ALA A 28 -4.58 8.37 -5.06
C ALA A 28 -4.62 8.34 -6.60
N GLY A 29 -3.79 7.49 -7.24
CA GLY A 29 -3.69 7.39 -8.69
C GLY A 29 -2.93 8.54 -9.36
N LYS A 30 -2.19 9.33 -8.59
CA LYS A 30 -1.33 10.39 -9.10
C LYS A 30 0.05 9.83 -9.49
N PRO A 31 0.78 10.53 -10.38
CA PRO A 31 2.14 10.13 -10.73
C PRO A 31 3.10 10.26 -9.55
N ALA A 32 4.20 9.49 -9.61
CA ALA A 32 5.38 9.66 -8.78
C ALA A 32 6.63 9.47 -9.65
N ASP A 33 7.80 9.84 -9.13
CA ASP A 33 9.06 9.67 -9.86
C ASP A 33 9.48 8.20 -10.00
N ASP A 34 10.27 7.93 -11.04
CA ASP A 34 10.71 6.58 -11.42
C ASP A 34 11.55 5.92 -10.33
N GLU A 35 12.35 6.68 -9.58
CA GLU A 35 13.18 6.14 -8.50
C GLU A 35 12.31 5.57 -7.37
N LEU A 36 11.24 6.28 -7.00
CA LEU A 36 10.28 5.78 -6.02
C LEU A 36 9.55 4.55 -6.56
N ILE A 37 9.10 4.58 -7.81
CA ILE A 37 8.40 3.43 -8.43
C ILE A 37 9.30 2.19 -8.43
N LEU A 38 10.58 2.34 -8.77
CA LEU A 38 11.58 1.27 -8.71
C LEU A 38 11.81 0.75 -7.29
N ALA A 39 11.96 1.66 -6.32
CA ALA A 39 12.16 1.29 -4.92
C ALA A 39 10.97 0.49 -4.36
N LEU A 40 9.74 0.87 -4.73
CA LEU A 40 8.52 0.22 -4.27
C LEU A 40 8.23 -1.08 -5.02
N GLY A 41 8.46 -1.11 -6.34
CA GLY A 41 8.08 -2.21 -7.22
C GLY A 41 9.15 -3.29 -7.39
N GLY A 42 10.43 -2.94 -7.35
CA GLY A 42 11.55 -3.83 -7.62
C GLY A 42 11.62 -4.23 -9.11
N PRO A 43 12.08 -5.46 -9.45
CA PRO A 43 12.20 -5.89 -10.84
C PRO A 43 10.92 -5.75 -11.70
N PRO A 44 9.69 -5.96 -11.19
CA PRO A 44 8.46 -5.68 -11.93
C PRO A 44 8.25 -4.22 -12.33
N ALA A 45 9.01 -3.27 -11.77
CA ALA A 45 8.97 -1.85 -12.12
C ALA A 45 10.04 -1.46 -13.15
N ASP A 46 10.86 -2.40 -13.65
CA ASP A 46 11.98 -2.09 -14.55
C ASP A 46 11.54 -1.45 -15.88
N TRP A 47 10.24 -1.56 -16.21
CA TRP A 47 9.61 -0.85 -17.32
C TRP A 47 9.84 0.68 -17.27
N VAL A 48 10.03 1.28 -16.09
CA VAL A 48 10.36 2.72 -16.01
C VAL A 48 11.73 3.03 -16.64
N ARG A 49 12.64 2.04 -16.67
CA ARG A 49 13.97 2.18 -17.28
C ARG A 49 13.98 1.73 -18.73
N THR A 50 13.27 0.64 -19.04
CA THR A 50 13.26 0.07 -20.39
C THR A 50 12.34 0.82 -21.35
N GLY A 51 11.38 1.59 -20.81
CA GLY A 51 10.33 2.23 -21.60
C GLY A 51 9.26 1.26 -22.11
N GLU A 52 9.28 0.01 -21.66
CA GLU A 52 8.24 -0.97 -21.97
C GLU A 52 6.89 -0.55 -21.37
N PRO A 53 5.76 -0.98 -21.95
CA PRO A 53 4.45 -0.70 -21.38
C PRO A 53 4.32 -1.23 -19.94
N PRO A 54 3.78 -0.44 -19.00
CA PRO A 54 3.58 -0.91 -17.64
C PRO A 54 2.54 -2.04 -17.60
N GLY A 55 2.62 -2.86 -16.56
CA GLY A 55 1.53 -3.78 -16.22
C GLY A 55 0.25 -3.05 -15.77
N PRO A 56 -0.76 -3.80 -15.27
CA PRO A 56 -2.00 -3.20 -14.81
C PRO A 56 -1.79 -2.05 -13.80
N ALA A 57 -2.44 -0.91 -14.06
CA ALA A 57 -2.22 0.34 -13.31
C ALA A 57 -2.41 0.23 -11.78
N TYR A 58 -3.22 -0.73 -11.31
CA TYR A 58 -3.42 -0.95 -9.87
C TYR A 58 -2.14 -1.40 -9.15
N TRP A 59 -1.12 -1.92 -9.85
CA TRP A 59 0.13 -2.35 -9.23
C TRP A 59 0.86 -1.22 -8.53
N LEU A 60 0.82 -0.01 -9.08
CA LEU A 60 1.38 1.18 -8.42
C LEU A 60 0.74 1.40 -7.04
N ARG A 61 -0.59 1.26 -6.94
CA ARG A 61 -1.33 1.38 -5.68
C ARG A 61 -1.01 0.25 -4.70
N VAL A 62 -0.86 -0.97 -5.19
CA VAL A 62 -0.44 -2.12 -4.37
C VAL A 62 0.97 -1.89 -3.81
N TRP A 63 1.91 -1.43 -4.63
CA TRP A 63 3.27 -1.15 -4.21
C TRP A 63 3.34 0.02 -3.24
N ALA A 64 2.53 1.05 -3.43
CA ALA A 64 2.40 2.17 -2.52
C ALA A 64 1.85 1.74 -1.14
N ALA A 65 0.77 0.93 -1.10
CA ALA A 65 0.29 0.35 0.16
C ALA A 65 1.38 -0.50 0.86
N ARG A 66 2.16 -1.26 0.09
CA ARG A 66 3.31 -2.00 0.63
C ARG A 66 4.42 -1.07 1.13
N GLY A 67 4.67 0.05 0.44
CA GLY A 67 5.55 1.12 0.91
C GLY A 67 5.13 1.59 2.30
N LEU A 68 3.84 1.89 2.46
CA LEU A 68 3.26 2.31 3.73
C LEU A 68 3.30 1.25 4.83
N LEU A 69 3.50 -0.03 4.51
CA LEU A 69 3.72 -1.08 5.50
C LEU A 69 5.06 -0.93 6.22
N TYR A 70 6.06 -0.35 5.55
CA TYR A 70 7.44 -0.24 6.03
C TYR A 70 7.89 1.20 6.31
N ALA A 71 7.30 2.19 5.63
CA ALA A 71 7.50 3.61 5.87
C ALA A 71 6.18 4.24 6.29
N TRP A 72 6.10 4.81 7.49
CA TRP A 72 4.83 5.29 8.03
C TRP A 72 4.94 6.69 8.60
N ASP A 73 3.88 7.46 8.35
CA ASP A 73 3.56 8.72 8.99
C ASP A 73 2.02 8.84 9.03
N ASP A 74 1.48 9.49 10.06
CA ASP A 74 0.03 9.57 10.26
C ASP A 74 -0.69 10.37 9.17
N SER A 75 0.02 11.19 8.40
CA SER A 75 -0.52 11.85 7.20
C SER A 75 -1.02 10.85 6.14
N ALA A 76 -0.56 9.59 6.17
CA ALA A 76 -1.00 8.56 5.23
C ALA A 76 -2.37 7.96 5.57
N ARG A 77 -2.87 8.14 6.81
CA ARG A 77 -4.11 7.50 7.30
C ARG A 77 -5.30 7.70 6.35
N PRO A 78 -5.63 8.92 5.88
CA PRO A 78 -6.79 9.10 5.01
C PRO A 78 -6.67 8.36 3.68
N ALA A 79 -5.46 8.21 3.15
CA ALA A 79 -5.21 7.49 1.91
C ALA A 79 -5.41 5.98 2.09
N VAL A 80 -4.90 5.41 3.19
CA VAL A 80 -5.09 3.99 3.51
C VAL A 80 -6.57 3.66 3.74
N LEU A 81 -7.30 4.51 4.47
CA LEU A 81 -8.74 4.31 4.69
C LEU A 81 -9.54 4.35 3.39
N ARG A 82 -9.18 5.22 2.45
CA ARG A 82 -9.80 5.22 1.10
C ARG A 82 -9.45 3.95 0.32
N ALA A 83 -8.21 3.48 0.40
CA ALA A 83 -7.74 2.28 -0.31
C ALA A 83 -8.45 0.98 0.11
N LEU A 84 -9.12 0.95 1.27
CA LEU A 84 -9.99 -0.15 1.67
C LEU A 84 -11.21 -0.32 0.74
N GLY A 85 -11.61 0.73 0.02
CA GLY A 85 -12.69 0.72 -0.96
C GLY A 85 -12.24 0.68 -2.42
N ASP A 86 -10.96 0.39 -2.70
CA ASP A 86 -10.41 0.39 -4.06
C ASP A 86 -11.07 -0.68 -4.94
N ASP A 87 -11.30 -0.38 -6.22
CA ASP A 87 -11.87 -1.33 -7.19
C ASP A 87 -11.03 -2.61 -7.33
N ALA A 88 -9.71 -2.49 -7.23
CA ALA A 88 -8.80 -3.62 -7.31
C ALA A 88 -8.69 -4.31 -5.95
N TRP A 89 -9.17 -5.56 -5.86
CA TRP A 89 -9.14 -6.35 -4.63
C TRP A 89 -7.74 -6.50 -4.03
N ARG A 90 -6.68 -6.47 -4.84
CA ARG A 90 -5.28 -6.51 -4.37
C ARG A 90 -4.89 -5.26 -3.58
N VAL A 91 -5.43 -4.10 -3.93
CA VAL A 91 -5.21 -2.85 -3.20
C VAL A 91 -5.93 -2.91 -1.86
N ARG A 92 -7.19 -3.38 -1.82
CA ARG A 92 -7.92 -3.62 -0.57
C ARG A 92 -7.18 -4.59 0.35
N GLU A 93 -6.69 -5.71 -0.19
CA GLU A 93 -5.88 -6.69 0.56
C GLU A 93 -4.60 -6.04 1.14
N ALA A 94 -3.92 -5.20 0.37
CA ALA A 94 -2.70 -4.53 0.81
C ALA A 94 -2.99 -3.47 1.89
N ALA A 95 -4.05 -2.67 1.72
CA ALA A 95 -4.47 -1.66 2.68
C ALA A 95 -4.84 -2.28 4.04
N LEU A 96 -5.53 -3.42 4.06
CA LEU A 96 -5.84 -4.17 5.29
C LEU A 96 -4.59 -4.56 6.09
N LYS A 97 -3.48 -4.89 5.41
CA LYS A 97 -2.20 -5.19 6.08
C LYS A 97 -1.59 -3.95 6.72
N VAL A 98 -1.72 -2.79 6.07
CA VAL A 98 -1.26 -1.50 6.61
C VAL A 98 -2.09 -1.13 7.85
N VAL A 99 -3.42 -1.26 7.77
CA VAL A 99 -4.34 -1.05 8.91
C VAL A 99 -3.93 -1.91 10.11
N ALA A 100 -3.71 -3.21 9.90
CA ALA A 100 -3.31 -4.11 10.98
C ALA A 100 -1.92 -3.76 11.56
N ARG A 101 -0.97 -3.39 10.70
CA ARG A 101 0.41 -3.10 11.10
C ARG A 101 0.54 -1.83 11.93
N HIS A 102 -0.27 -0.82 11.62
CA HIS A 102 -0.23 0.50 12.26
C HIS A 102 -1.42 0.77 13.17
N GLN A 103 -2.25 -0.24 13.44
CA GLN A 103 -3.33 -0.20 14.43
C GLN A 103 -4.31 0.95 14.20
N LEU A 104 -4.78 1.07 12.95
CA LEU A 104 -5.73 2.12 12.55
C LEU A 104 -7.15 1.73 12.99
N ASN A 105 -7.43 1.85 14.29
CA ASN A 105 -8.69 1.47 14.92
C ASN A 105 -9.91 2.21 14.35
N GLU A 106 -9.72 3.41 13.79
CA GLU A 106 -10.76 4.14 13.05
C GLU A 106 -11.24 3.41 11.78
N ALA A 107 -10.53 2.35 11.34
CA ALA A 107 -10.91 1.52 10.21
C ALA A 107 -11.89 0.40 10.57
N SER A 108 -12.18 0.12 11.85
CA SER A 108 -12.89 -1.11 12.26
C SER A 108 -14.19 -1.38 11.48
N ALA A 109 -15.08 -0.38 11.37
CA ALA A 109 -16.32 -0.53 10.60
C ALA A 109 -16.10 -0.85 9.11
N ARG A 110 -15.02 -0.33 8.50
CA ARG A 110 -14.64 -0.66 7.11
C ARG A 110 -14.03 -2.05 7.01
N VAL A 111 -13.26 -2.48 8.02
CA VAL A 111 -12.70 -3.84 8.09
C VAL A 111 -13.82 -4.86 8.21
N ASP A 112 -14.82 -4.61 9.05
CA ASP A 112 -15.98 -5.49 9.21
C ASP A 112 -16.75 -5.68 7.91
N ALA A 113 -17.00 -4.59 7.17
CA ALA A 113 -17.65 -4.67 5.86
C ALA A 113 -16.86 -5.53 4.84
N LEU A 114 -15.53 -5.56 4.93
CA LEU A 114 -14.67 -6.35 4.04
C LEU A 114 -14.64 -7.85 4.40
N LEU A 115 -15.29 -8.27 5.49
CA LEU A 115 -15.52 -9.69 5.79
C LEU A 115 -16.46 -10.34 4.77
N ASP A 116 -17.27 -9.56 4.07
CA ASP A 116 -18.18 -10.02 3.01
C ASP A 116 -17.69 -9.65 1.59
N ASP A 117 -16.42 -9.22 1.45
CA ASP A 117 -15.84 -8.85 0.15
C ASP A 117 -15.93 -10.00 -0.87
N PRO A 118 -16.21 -9.75 -2.17
CA PRO A 118 -16.28 -10.80 -3.18
C PRO A 118 -14.99 -11.64 -3.29
N SER A 119 -13.82 -11.04 -3.01
CA SER A 119 -12.54 -11.74 -3.01
C SER A 119 -12.30 -12.50 -1.71
N THR A 120 -12.14 -13.81 -1.80
CA THR A 120 -11.76 -14.70 -0.67
C THR A 120 -10.49 -14.24 0.04
N ARG A 121 -9.55 -13.65 -0.71
CA ARG A 121 -8.28 -13.14 -0.16
C ARG A 121 -8.48 -11.88 0.67
N VAL A 122 -9.38 -11.00 0.24
CA VAL A 122 -9.74 -9.79 1.01
C VAL A 122 -10.46 -10.19 2.28
N ARG A 123 -11.44 -11.10 2.21
CA ARG A 123 -12.13 -11.62 3.42
C ARG A 123 -11.14 -12.19 4.43
N ALA A 124 -10.21 -13.04 3.98
CA ALA A 124 -9.18 -13.62 4.85
C ALA A 124 -8.24 -12.57 5.45
N ALA A 125 -7.92 -11.50 4.71
CA ALA A 125 -7.14 -10.38 5.23
C ALA A 125 -7.94 -9.57 6.25
N ALA A 126 -9.21 -9.29 5.98
CA ALA A 126 -10.11 -8.56 6.87
C ALA A 126 -10.26 -9.28 8.21
N SER A 127 -10.49 -10.60 8.21
CA SER A 127 -10.57 -11.38 9.46
C SER A 127 -9.27 -11.35 10.27
N ARG A 128 -8.10 -11.29 9.63
CA ARG A 128 -6.83 -11.14 10.33
C ARG A 128 -6.66 -9.73 10.90
N THR A 129 -7.07 -8.72 10.14
CA THR A 129 -7.01 -7.33 10.56
C THR A 129 -7.96 -7.06 11.72
N GLN A 130 -9.21 -7.54 11.69
CA GLN A 130 -10.18 -7.42 12.78
C GLN A 130 -9.58 -7.95 14.10
N ARG A 131 -9.09 -9.19 14.10
CA ARG A 131 -8.39 -9.78 15.27
C ARG A 131 -7.14 -9.03 15.71
N ALA A 132 -6.53 -8.24 14.84
CA ALA A 132 -5.36 -7.43 15.18
C ALA A 132 -5.74 -6.09 15.80
N LEU A 133 -6.95 -5.57 15.54
CA LEU A 133 -7.48 -4.33 16.15
C LEU A 133 -8.21 -4.61 17.48
N ASP A 134 -8.68 -5.84 17.70
CA ASP A 134 -9.33 -6.26 18.95
C ASP A 134 -8.36 -6.53 20.12
N ARG A 135 -7.04 -6.36 19.92
CA ARG A 135 -5.99 -6.65 20.92
C ARG A 135 -5.49 -5.38 21.58
#